data_AF-A0A7H4MGH5-F1
#
_entry.id   AF-A0A7H4MGH5-F1
#
_cell.length_a   1.000
_cell.length_b   1.000
_cell.length_c   1.000
_cell.angle_alpha   90.00
_cell.angle_beta   90.00
_cell.angle_gamma   90.00
#
_symmetry.space_group_name_H-M   'P 1'
#
loop_
_entity.id
_entity.type
_entity.pdbx_description
1 polymer ?
#
loop_
_entity_poly.entity_id
_entity_poly.type
_entity_poly.pdbx_seq_one_letter_code
_entity_poly.pdbx_strand_id
1 'polypeptide(L)'
;MLCRVTNREQACDAIAELIFSAQVTTARNMELMYQLYAFCSSQPALKGVMQNWMRRSQQTLEQWFAPDTARGLDAFIEGMTLHFVTDRAPLSKAAIRLLVGQLAGERAEEEGR
;
A
#
# COMPACT_ATOMS: atom_id res chain seq x y z
N MET A 1 7.18 -6.43 9.56
CA MET A 1 7.99 -7.21 8.59
C MET A 1 8.59 -6.23 7.58
N LEU A 2 9.58 -5.41 8.01
CA LEU A 2 10.33 -4.46 7.15
C LEU A 2 11.82 -4.41 7.54
N CYS A 3 12.28 -5.30 8.44
CA CYS A 3 13.57 -5.23 9.13
C CYS A 3 14.81 -5.50 8.26
N ARG A 4 14.69 -5.43 6.92
CA ARG A 4 15.80 -5.56 5.96
C ARG A 4 15.72 -4.61 4.76
N VAL A 5 14.78 -3.66 4.75
CA VAL A 5 14.65 -2.70 3.64
C VAL A 5 15.64 -1.56 3.86
N THR A 6 16.67 -1.49 3.03
CA THR A 6 17.72 -0.46 3.13
C THR A 6 17.69 0.53 1.96
N ASN A 7 16.94 0.23 0.90
CA ASN A 7 16.86 1.06 -0.29
C ASN A 7 15.46 1.06 -0.92
N ARG A 8 15.29 1.91 -1.94
CA ARG A 8 14.02 2.10 -2.65
C ARG A 8 13.53 0.83 -3.35
N GLU A 9 14.40 0.12 -4.05
CA GLU A 9 14.05 -1.10 -4.79
C GLU A 9 13.52 -2.18 -3.86
N GLN A 10 14.20 -2.41 -2.73
CA GLN A 10 13.75 -3.33 -1.69
C GLN A 10 12.44 -2.87 -1.04
N ALA A 11 12.20 -1.56 -0.94
CA ALA A 11 10.93 -1.04 -0.45
C ALA A 11 9.80 -1.36 -1.43
N CYS A 12 10.05 -1.22 -2.74
CA CYS A 12 9.10 -1.62 -3.78
C CYS A 12 8.81 -3.13 -3.76
N ASP A 13 9.83 -3.97 -3.58
CA ASP A 13 9.67 -5.43 -3.40
C ASP A 13 8.84 -5.77 -2.16
N ALA A 14 9.14 -5.12 -1.04
CA ALA A 14 8.43 -5.31 0.21
C ALA A 14 6.96 -4.89 0.11
N ILE A 15 6.65 -3.81 -0.61
CA ILE A 15 5.28 -3.37 -0.88
C ILE A 15 4.54 -4.40 -1.75
N ALA A 16 5.17 -4.89 -2.81
CA ALA A 16 4.55 -5.91 -3.66
C ALA A 16 4.28 -7.21 -2.89
N GLU A 17 5.21 -7.63 -2.03
CA GLU A 17 5.00 -8.76 -1.11
C GLU A 17 3.88 -8.48 -0.10
N LEU A 18 3.79 -7.26 0.45
CA LEU A 18 2.75 -6.89 1.40
C LEU A 18 1.35 -7.04 0.78
N ILE A 19 1.17 -6.53 -0.44
CA ILE A 19 -0.10 -6.60 -1.17
C ILE A 19 -0.43 -8.05 -1.53
N PHE A 20 0.57 -8.83 -1.98
CA PHE A 20 0.36 -10.19 -2.47
C PHE A 20 0.19 -11.23 -1.35
N SER A 21 0.90 -11.08 -0.22
CA SER A 21 1.05 -12.13 0.80
C SER A 21 -0.21 -12.42 1.60
N ALA A 22 -1.30 -11.68 1.40
CA ALA A 22 -2.59 -11.82 2.10
C ALA A 22 -2.53 -11.85 3.65
N GLN A 23 -1.35 -11.69 4.27
CA GLN A 23 -1.17 -11.75 5.73
C GLN A 23 -1.93 -10.62 6.43
N VAL A 24 -2.05 -9.47 5.77
CA VAL A 24 -2.84 -8.33 6.27
C VAL A 24 -4.31 -8.47 5.91
N THR A 25 -4.63 -9.18 4.82
CA THR A 25 -5.94 -9.20 4.16
C THR A 25 -6.75 -10.46 4.47
N THR A 26 -6.62 -11.00 5.69
CA THR A 26 -7.52 -12.06 6.15
C THR A 26 -8.97 -11.56 6.14
N ALA A 27 -9.95 -12.46 5.95
CA ALA A 27 -11.36 -12.09 5.92
C ALA A 27 -11.77 -11.26 7.17
N ARG A 28 -11.26 -11.64 8.34
CA ARG A 28 -11.48 -10.92 9.60
C ARG A 28 -10.88 -9.52 9.60
N ASN A 29 -9.64 -9.36 9.15
CA ASN A 29 -9.00 -8.04 9.14
C ASN A 29 -9.70 -7.09 8.16
N MET A 30 -10.15 -7.61 7.02
CA MET A 30 -10.92 -6.83 6.05
C MET A 30 -12.29 -6.43 6.58
N GLU A 31 -12.99 -7.34 7.26
CA GLU A 31 -14.26 -7.02 7.93
C GLU A 31 -14.09 -5.87 8.94
N LEU A 32 -13.05 -5.92 9.78
CA LEU A 32 -12.75 -4.87 10.74
C LEU A 32 -12.37 -3.55 10.07
N MET A 33 -11.58 -3.59 8.98
CA MET A 33 -11.29 -2.44 8.14
C MET A 33 -12.58 -1.77 7.64
N TYR A 34 -13.50 -2.54 7.06
CA TYR A 34 -14.78 -2.03 6.55
C TYR A 34 -15.62 -1.39 7.65
N GLN A 35 -15.75 -2.05 8.79
CA GLN A 35 -16.50 -1.55 9.94
C GLN A 35 -15.89 -0.25 10.47
N LEU A 36 -14.56 -0.18 10.58
CA LEU A 36 -13.85 1.01 11.04
C LEU A 36 -14.06 2.20 10.09
N TYR A 37 -13.93 1.98 8.78
CA TYR A 37 -14.21 3.01 7.78
C TYR A 37 -15.66 3.50 7.84
N ALA A 38 -16.63 2.59 7.90
CA ALA A 38 -18.04 2.94 8.02
C ALA A 38 -18.33 3.75 9.30
N PHE A 39 -17.82 3.28 10.44
CA PHE A 39 -18.00 3.92 11.74
C PHE A 39 -17.38 5.32 11.78
N CYS A 40 -16.10 5.45 11.40
CA CYS A 40 -15.42 6.75 11.40
C CYS A 40 -16.01 7.73 10.37
N SER A 41 -16.50 7.25 9.23
CA SER A 41 -17.15 8.11 8.23
C SER A 41 -18.44 8.76 8.74
N SER A 42 -19.16 8.09 9.65
CA SER A 42 -20.40 8.60 10.25
C SER A 42 -20.19 9.46 11.49
N GLN A 43 -18.95 9.57 12.00
CA GLN A 43 -18.61 10.28 13.23
C GLN A 43 -17.54 11.35 12.99
N PRO A 44 -17.92 12.63 12.79
CA PRO A 44 -16.96 13.71 12.51
C PRO A 44 -15.84 13.84 13.53
N ALA A 45 -16.12 13.56 14.81
CA ALA A 45 -15.12 13.56 15.88
C ALA A 45 -13.99 12.54 15.68
N LEU A 46 -14.23 11.47 14.94
CA LEU A 46 -13.25 10.42 14.67
C LEU A 46 -12.43 10.63 13.40
N LYS A 47 -12.70 11.70 12.63
CA LYS A 47 -11.91 12.03 11.43
C LYS A 47 -10.41 12.11 11.72
N GLY A 48 -10.04 12.66 12.88
CA GLY A 48 -8.64 12.74 13.32
C GLY A 48 -7.97 11.38 13.54
N VAL A 49 -8.71 10.35 13.94
CA VAL A 49 -8.17 9.00 14.15
C VAL A 49 -7.73 8.40 12.82
N MET A 50 -8.59 8.47 11.80
CA MET A 50 -8.26 7.99 10.45
C MET A 50 -7.06 8.74 9.86
N GLN A 51 -7.03 10.07 10.02
CA GLN A 51 -5.90 10.89 9.53
C GLN A 51 -4.58 10.55 10.23
N ASN A 52 -4.60 10.28 11.53
CA ASN A 52 -3.40 9.88 12.27
C ASN A 52 -2.91 8.49 11.87
N TRP A 53 -3.82 7.57 11.55
CA TRP A 53 -3.44 6.27 11.01
C TRP A 53 -2.76 6.43 9.64
N MET A 54 -3.41 7.10 8.68
CA MET A 54 -2.85 7.34 7.34
C MET A 54 -1.46 7.99 7.42
N ARG A 55 -1.30 9.00 8.29
CA ARG A 55 -0.02 9.68 8.50
C ARG A 55 1.09 8.75 8.98
N ARG A 56 0.80 7.80 9.87
CA ARG A 56 1.80 6.83 10.36
C ARG A 56 2.26 5.87 9.26
N SER A 57 1.35 5.45 8.39
CA SER A 57 1.68 4.62 7.23
C SER A 57 2.60 5.39 6.27
N GLN A 58 2.22 6.62 5.93
CA GLN A 58 2.99 7.52 5.06
C GLN A 58 4.40 7.81 5.61
N GLN A 59 4.52 8.12 6.91
CA GLN A 59 5.82 8.32 7.57
C GLN A 59 6.75 7.11 7.51
N THR A 60 6.18 5.90 7.43
CA THR A 60 7.00 4.69 7.25
C THR A 60 7.57 4.65 5.83
N LEU A 61 6.74 4.95 4.83
CA LEU A 61 7.14 4.99 3.42
C LEU A 61 8.10 6.15 3.11
N GLU A 62 7.97 7.27 3.80
CA GLU A 62 8.86 8.45 3.68
C GLU A 62 10.34 8.15 3.99
N GLN A 63 10.67 6.99 4.59
CA GLN A 63 12.05 6.54 4.75
C GLN A 63 12.75 6.27 3.41
N TRP A 64 11.98 5.97 2.34
CA TRP A 64 12.51 5.59 1.02
C TRP A 64 11.95 6.42 -0.14
N PHE A 65 10.83 7.11 0.08
CA PHE A 65 10.09 7.84 -0.96
C PHE A 65 9.86 9.30 -0.56
N ALA A 66 9.75 10.19 -1.55
CA ALA A 66 9.33 11.57 -1.31
C ALA A 66 7.89 11.62 -0.76
N PRO A 67 7.49 12.64 0.01
CA PRO A 67 6.18 12.67 0.68
C PRO A 67 4.98 12.43 -0.24
N ASP A 68 4.95 13.05 -1.42
CA ASP A 68 3.85 12.86 -2.38
C ASP A 68 3.82 11.43 -2.94
N THR A 69 4.99 10.85 -3.21
CA THR A 69 5.14 9.46 -3.64
C THR A 69 4.73 8.49 -2.54
N ALA A 70 5.13 8.73 -1.30
CA ALA A 70 4.73 7.94 -0.14
C ALA A 70 3.21 7.95 0.05
N ARG A 71 2.58 9.12 -0.10
CA ARG A 71 1.12 9.25 -0.05
C ARG A 71 0.42 8.53 -1.19
N GLY A 72 0.98 8.59 -2.41
CA GLY A 72 0.47 7.84 -3.56
C GLY A 72 0.55 6.33 -3.34
N LEU A 73 1.71 5.84 -2.85
CA LEU A 73 1.94 4.44 -2.55
C LEU A 73 1.03 3.92 -1.44
N ASP A 74 0.81 4.71 -0.38
CA ASP A 74 -0.13 4.40 0.71
C ASP A 74 -1.55 4.15 0.17
N ALA A 75 -2.06 5.07 -0.65
CA ALA A 75 -3.37 4.93 -1.28
C ALA A 75 -3.43 3.73 -2.26
N PHE A 76 -2.36 3.48 -3.01
CA PHE A 76 -2.28 2.33 -3.91
C PHE A 76 -2.29 0.99 -3.16
N ILE A 77 -1.54 0.88 -2.06
CA ILE A 77 -1.54 -0.31 -1.19
C ILE A 77 -2.95 -0.59 -0.69
N GLU A 78 -3.62 0.43 -0.15
CA GLU A 78 -4.97 0.28 0.38
C GLU A 78 -5.98 -0.14 -0.70
N GLY A 79 -5.96 0.53 -1.86
CA GLY A 79 -6.81 0.17 -3.00
C GLY A 79 -6.57 -1.26 -3.47
N MET A 80 -5.30 -1.64 -3.65
CA MET A 80 -4.95 -3.01 -4.06
C MET A 80 -5.39 -4.05 -3.04
N THR A 81 -5.23 -3.79 -1.74
CA THR A 81 -5.72 -4.68 -0.68
C THR A 81 -7.24 -4.90 -0.75
N LEU A 82 -8.02 -3.83 -0.97
CA LEU A 82 -9.48 -3.92 -1.12
C LEU A 82 -9.88 -4.73 -2.36
N HIS A 83 -9.22 -4.48 -3.49
CA HIS A 83 -9.49 -5.22 -4.72
C HIS A 83 -9.05 -6.68 -4.62
N PHE A 84 -7.89 -6.97 -4.04
CA PHE A 84 -7.33 -8.32 -3.99
C PHE A 84 -8.25 -9.32 -3.27
N VAL A 85 -8.98 -8.89 -2.23
CA VAL A 85 -9.91 -9.78 -1.49
C VAL A 85 -11.28 -9.93 -2.13
N THR A 86 -11.63 -9.06 -3.09
CA THR A 86 -12.92 -9.07 -3.79
C THR A 86 -12.83 -9.62 -5.20
N ASP A 87 -11.67 -9.44 -5.84
CA ASP A 87 -11.40 -9.84 -7.21
C ASP A 87 -11.23 -11.36 -7.32
N ARG A 88 -11.78 -11.92 -8.38
CA ARG A 88 -11.65 -13.35 -8.74
C ARG A 88 -10.40 -13.62 -9.58
N ALA A 89 -9.76 -12.57 -10.11
CA ALA A 89 -8.56 -12.64 -10.92
C ALA A 89 -7.57 -11.52 -10.55
N PRO A 90 -7.05 -11.51 -9.30
CA PRO A 90 -6.15 -10.45 -8.84
C PRO A 90 -4.86 -10.38 -9.67
N LEU A 91 -4.26 -9.20 -9.72
CA LEU A 91 -2.98 -8.98 -10.39
C LEU A 91 -1.89 -9.91 -9.84
N SER A 92 -1.00 -10.36 -10.74
CA SER A 92 0.17 -11.12 -10.33
C SER A 92 1.11 -10.25 -9.49
N LYS A 93 1.89 -10.87 -8.59
CA LYS A 93 2.92 -10.16 -7.80
C LYS A 93 3.88 -9.35 -8.68
N ALA A 94 4.26 -9.89 -9.84
CA ALA A 94 5.13 -9.21 -10.79
C ALA A 94 4.48 -7.95 -11.38
N ALA A 95 3.19 -8.00 -11.74
CA ALA A 95 2.46 -6.84 -12.21
C ALA A 95 2.34 -5.77 -11.12
N ILE A 96 2.05 -6.18 -9.87
CA ILE A 96 1.99 -5.27 -8.72
C ILE A 96 3.36 -4.58 -8.52
N ARG A 97 4.46 -5.34 -8.52
CA ARG A 97 5.82 -4.79 -8.36
C ARG A 97 6.18 -3.77 -9.43
N LEU A 98 5.76 -4.02 -10.67
CA LEU A 98 5.99 -3.09 -11.79
C LEU A 98 5.22 -1.78 -11.57
N LEU A 99 3.94 -1.85 -11.20
CA LEU A 99 3.13 -0.66 -10.90
C LEU A 99 3.69 0.14 -9.71
N VAL A 100 4.14 -0.55 -8.66
CA VAL A 100 4.79 0.07 -7.50
C VAL A 100 6.07 0.80 -7.93
N GLY A 101 6.89 0.19 -8.79
CA GLY A 101 8.10 0.81 -9.34
C GLY A 101 7.79 2.08 -10.14
N GLN A 102 6.79 2.02 -11.02
CA GLN A 102 6.33 3.17 -11.79
C GLN A 102 5.87 4.33 -10.89
N LEU A 103 5.08 4.03 -9.86
CA LEU A 103 4.61 5.03 -8.90
C LEU A 103 5.76 5.60 -8.05
N ALA A 104 6.78 4.78 -7.76
CA ALA A 104 8.00 5.17 -7.09
C ALA A 104 8.98 5.97 -7.97
N GLY A 105 8.68 6.15 -9.26
CA GLY A 105 9.56 6.82 -10.22
C GLY A 105 10.78 6.00 -10.61
N GLU A 106 10.74 4.66 -10.46
CA GLU A 106 11.66 3.78 -11.17
C GLU A 106 11.38 3.97 -12.66
N ARG A 107 12.33 4.57 -13.40
CA ARG A 107 12.22 4.58 -14.85
C ARG A 107 12.33 3.14 -15.32
N ALA A 108 11.46 2.72 -16.22
CA ALA A 108 11.76 1.56 -17.03
C ALA A 108 13.13 1.83 -17.66
N GLU A 109 14.08 0.92 -17.51
CA GLU A 109 15.23 0.91 -18.41
C GLU A 109 14.60 0.85 -19.80
N GLU A 110 14.71 1.94 -20.57
CA GLU A 110 14.45 1.88 -22.00
C GLU A 110 15.41 0.81 -22.51
N GLU A 111 14.88 -0.37 -22.84
CA GLU A 111 15.65 -1.45 -23.45
C GLU A 111 16.44 -0.84 -24.60
N GLY A 112 17.76 -0.83 -24.39
CA GLY A 112 18.72 -0.26 -25.30
C GLY A 112 18.53 -0.81 -26.70
N ARG A 113 18.35 0.14 -27.61
CA ARG A 113 18.47 0.05 -29.05
C ARG A 113 19.66 -0.79 -29.52
#